data_AF-A0A258CQP7-F1
#
_entry.id   AF-A0A258CQP7-F1
#
_cell.length_a   1.000
_cell.length_b   1.000
_cell.length_c   1.000
_cell.angle_alpha   90.00
_cell.angle_beta   90.00
_cell.angle_gamma   90.00
#
_symmetry.space_group_name_H-M   'P 1'
#
loop_
_entity.id
_entity.type
_entity.pdbx_description
1 polymer ?
#
loop_
_entity_poly.entity_id
_entity_poly.type
_entity_poly.pdbx_seq_one_letter_code
_entity_poly.pdbx_strand_id
1 'polypeptide(L)'
;MVAGVLLAGTGIAQAAPPDVGSRYEFRDPVFRGTIFCDTLDAVQAIASAEQPDRTYANYYMTTNAIGEPICMAIAPTALVLAVTPIGVMTKNGKDYAAWAVETEIDGTVIFALYLEHQPGILV
;
A
#
# COMPACT_ATOMS: atom_id res chain seq x y z
N MET A 1 -21.75 6.46 45.06
CA MET A 1 -21.33 7.59 44.23
C MET A 1 -19.86 7.42 43.90
N VAL A 2 -19.54 7.31 42.58
CA VAL A 2 -18.28 7.63 41.85
C VAL A 2 -16.99 6.93 42.36
N ALA A 3 -16.15 6.26 41.58
CA ALA A 3 -15.69 6.57 40.22
C ALA A 3 -15.18 5.30 39.53
N GLY A 4 -15.68 5.01 38.32
CA GLY A 4 -14.99 4.16 37.36
C GLY A 4 -14.00 5.00 36.59
N VAL A 5 -12.70 4.75 36.75
CA VAL A 5 -11.67 5.31 35.87
C VAL A 5 -11.58 4.40 34.64
N LEU A 6 -12.35 4.74 33.62
CA LEU A 6 -12.12 4.24 32.26
C LEU A 6 -10.95 5.03 31.68
N LEU A 7 -9.73 4.49 31.80
CA LEU A 7 -8.62 4.87 30.93
C LEU A 7 -8.96 4.34 29.53
N ALA A 8 -9.81 5.07 28.82
CA ALA A 8 -9.90 4.95 27.36
C ALA A 8 -8.58 5.46 26.82
N GLY A 9 -7.59 4.56 26.73
CA GLY A 9 -6.35 4.84 26.04
C GLY A 9 -6.69 5.29 24.63
N THR A 10 -6.42 6.56 24.33
CA THR A 10 -6.37 7.06 22.96
C THR A 10 -5.25 6.33 22.27
N GLY A 11 -5.55 5.14 21.74
CA GLY A 11 -4.65 4.44 20.84
C GLY A 11 -4.50 5.32 19.62
N ILE A 12 -3.36 6.00 19.52
CA ILE A 12 -2.91 6.56 18.26
C ILE A 12 -2.72 5.33 17.39
N ALA A 13 -3.63 5.10 16.44
CA ALA A 13 -3.46 4.06 15.44
C ALA A 13 -2.24 4.49 14.61
N GLN A 14 -1.08 3.96 15.01
CA GLN A 14 0.16 4.17 14.30
C GLN A 14 0.10 3.28 13.08
N ALA A 15 0.34 3.86 11.90
CA ALA A 15 0.26 3.12 10.65
C ALA A 15 1.14 1.87 10.71
N ALA A 16 0.56 0.72 10.40
CA ALA A 16 1.18 -0.58 10.54
C ALA A 16 0.95 -1.40 9.26
N PRO A 17 2.01 -1.92 8.63
CA PRO A 17 1.84 -2.81 7.49
C PRO A 17 1.20 -4.14 7.91
N PRO A 18 0.67 -4.90 6.95
CA PRO A 18 0.14 -6.23 7.24
C PRO A 18 1.25 -7.20 7.69
N ASP A 19 0.89 -8.17 8.53
CA ASP A 19 1.85 -9.14 9.09
C ASP A 19 2.33 -10.15 8.04
N VAL A 20 3.63 -10.45 8.04
CA VAL A 20 4.21 -11.50 7.20
C VAL A 20 3.65 -12.87 7.58
N GLY A 21 3.30 -13.67 6.57
CA GLY A 21 2.67 -14.98 6.72
C GLY A 21 1.15 -14.93 6.93
N SER A 22 0.55 -13.74 6.98
CA SER A 22 -0.90 -13.57 7.09
C SER A 22 -1.57 -13.50 5.71
N ARG A 23 -2.84 -13.90 5.64
CA ARG A 23 -3.69 -13.55 4.49
C ARG A 23 -4.32 -12.19 4.76
N TYR A 24 -4.14 -11.26 3.85
CA TYR A 24 -4.58 -9.88 3.98
C TYR A 24 -5.51 -9.49 2.84
N GLU A 25 -6.63 -8.82 3.16
CA GLU A 25 -7.51 -8.22 2.16
C GLU A 25 -7.00 -6.80 1.86
N PHE A 26 -6.41 -6.63 0.68
CA PHE A 26 -5.82 -5.36 0.28
C PHE A 26 -6.91 -4.35 -0.07
N ARG A 27 -6.89 -3.22 0.65
CA ARG A 27 -7.78 -2.08 0.44
C ARG A 27 -6.95 -0.80 0.40
N ASP A 28 -7.05 -0.07 -0.69
CA ASP A 28 -6.30 1.16 -0.89
C ASP A 28 -7.15 2.39 -0.53
N PRO A 29 -6.64 3.30 0.31
CA PRO A 29 -7.35 4.52 0.68
C PRO A 29 -7.28 5.64 -0.37
N VAL A 30 -6.45 5.48 -1.40
CA VAL A 30 -6.03 6.55 -2.33
C VAL A 30 -6.46 6.28 -3.77
N PHE A 31 -6.31 5.05 -4.24
CA PHE A 31 -6.66 4.59 -5.58
C PHE A 31 -8.00 3.85 -5.55
N ARG A 32 -8.58 3.57 -6.72
CA ARG A 32 -9.84 2.79 -6.83
C ARG A 32 -9.69 1.31 -6.42
N GLY A 33 -8.46 0.86 -6.20
CA GLY A 33 -8.06 -0.46 -5.72
C GLY A 33 -6.57 -0.42 -5.38
N THR A 34 -6.07 -1.46 -4.71
CA THR A 34 -4.64 -1.55 -4.39
C THR A 34 -3.84 -1.80 -5.66
N ILE A 35 -2.77 -1.03 -5.83
CA ILE A 35 -1.88 -1.19 -6.97
C ILE A 35 -1.01 -2.42 -6.74
N PHE A 36 -1.05 -3.35 -7.68
CA PHE A 36 -0.15 -4.49 -7.77
C PHE A 36 0.73 -4.31 -9.00
N CYS A 37 2.03 -4.56 -8.85
CA CYS A 37 3.01 -4.46 -9.93
C CYS A 37 3.93 -5.69 -9.93
N ASP A 38 4.39 -6.06 -11.13
CA ASP A 38 5.32 -7.18 -11.34
C ASP A 38 6.64 -7.02 -10.56
N THR A 39 7.06 -5.79 -10.28
CA THR A 39 8.34 -5.49 -9.64
C THR A 39 8.24 -4.51 -8.49
N LEU A 40 9.13 -4.68 -7.51
CA LEU A 40 9.34 -3.73 -6.42
C LEU A 40 9.64 -2.32 -6.94
N ASP A 41 10.49 -2.21 -7.97
CA ASP A 41 10.90 -0.93 -8.55
C ASP A 41 9.69 -0.13 -9.08
N ALA A 42 8.70 -0.79 -9.69
CA ALA A 42 7.50 -0.12 -10.18
C ALA A 42 6.65 0.43 -9.02
N VAL A 43 6.49 -0.33 -7.94
CA VAL A 43 5.79 0.13 -6.72
C VAL A 43 6.51 1.33 -6.09
N GLN A 44 7.83 1.27 -5.98
CA GLN A 44 8.65 2.36 -5.47
C GLN A 44 8.57 3.62 -6.34
N ALA A 45 8.59 3.46 -7.67
CA ALA A 45 8.47 4.56 -8.61
C ALA A 45 7.12 5.27 -8.48
N ILE A 46 6.03 4.52 -8.25
CA ILE A 46 4.70 5.12 -8.02
C ILE A 46 4.66 5.87 -6.69
N ALA A 47 5.15 5.25 -5.60
CA ALA A 47 5.10 5.84 -4.26
C ALA A 47 5.94 7.13 -4.12
N SER A 48 7.07 7.21 -4.84
CA SER A 48 7.99 8.35 -4.78
C SER A 48 7.76 9.42 -5.86
N ALA A 49 6.81 9.20 -6.78
CA ALA A 49 6.54 10.15 -7.85
C ALA A 49 5.88 11.43 -7.35
N GLU A 50 6.25 12.57 -7.94
CA GLU A 50 5.53 13.83 -7.78
C GLU A 50 4.08 13.74 -8.29
N GLN A 51 3.84 12.91 -9.31
CA GLN A 51 2.53 12.65 -9.90
C GLN A 51 2.20 11.14 -9.84
N PRO A 52 1.82 10.59 -8.66
CA PRO A 52 1.60 9.14 -8.50
C PRO A 52 0.58 8.56 -9.47
N ASP A 53 -0.52 9.28 -9.74
CA ASP A 53 -1.56 8.85 -10.68
C ASP A 53 -1.05 8.72 -12.11
N ARG A 54 -0.19 9.65 -12.53
CA ARG A 54 0.40 9.63 -13.88
C ARG A 54 1.43 8.51 -14.00
N THR A 55 2.26 8.32 -12.98
CA THR A 55 3.24 7.23 -12.97
C THR A 55 2.55 5.86 -12.99
N TYR A 56 1.51 5.68 -12.17
CA TYR A 56 0.68 4.48 -12.20
C TYR A 56 0.04 4.27 -13.59
N ALA A 57 -0.56 5.31 -14.18
CA ALA A 57 -1.18 5.20 -15.50
C ALA A 57 -0.18 4.77 -16.58
N ASN A 58 1.07 5.22 -16.52
CA ASN A 58 2.12 4.78 -17.45
C ASN A 58 2.41 3.28 -17.32
N TYR A 59 2.55 2.77 -16.09
CA TYR A 59 2.74 1.33 -15.86
C TYR A 59 1.51 0.50 -16.22
N TYR A 60 0.31 1.03 -16.03
CA TYR A 60 -0.92 0.37 -16.46
C TYR A 60 -1.04 0.28 -17.99
N MET A 61 -0.53 1.27 -18.73
CA MET A 61 -0.52 1.26 -20.20
C MET A 61 0.65 0.50 -20.81
N THR A 62 1.68 0.17 -20.02
CA THR A 62 2.88 -0.52 -20.48
C THR A 62 2.75 -2.00 -20.17
N THR A 63 2.96 -2.86 -21.16
CA THR A 63 2.85 -4.30 -20.99
C THR A 63 4.18 -4.95 -20.66
N ASN A 64 4.14 -6.01 -19.85
CA ASN A 64 5.27 -6.89 -19.56
C ASN A 64 5.55 -7.86 -20.73
N ALA A 65 6.47 -8.81 -20.52
CA ALA A 65 6.92 -9.76 -21.54
C ALA A 65 5.82 -10.72 -22.05
N ILE A 66 4.74 -10.91 -21.29
CA ILE A 66 3.61 -11.77 -21.65
C ILE A 66 2.39 -10.98 -22.17
N GLY A 67 2.51 -9.65 -22.30
CA GLY A 67 1.47 -8.79 -22.87
C GLY A 67 0.44 -8.27 -21.86
N GLU A 68 0.68 -8.43 -20.56
CA GLU A 68 -0.19 -7.92 -19.49
C GLU A 68 0.32 -6.57 -18.96
N PRO A 69 -0.54 -5.68 -18.43
CA PRO A 69 -0.09 -4.45 -17.79
C PRO A 69 0.94 -4.70 -16.68
N ILE A 70 2.01 -3.91 -16.61
CA ILE A 70 3.05 -4.04 -15.56
C ILE A 70 2.46 -3.79 -14.17
N CYS A 71 1.50 -2.87 -14.07
CA CYS A 71 0.77 -2.62 -12.84
C CYS A 71 -0.74 -2.59 -13.08
N MET A 72 -1.51 -3.07 -12.10
CA MET A 72 -2.98 -3.04 -12.10
C MET A 72 -3.52 -2.67 -10.72
N ALA A 73 -4.65 -1.99 -10.69
CA ALA A 73 -5.39 -1.74 -9.44
C ALA A 73 -6.49 -2.80 -9.25
N ILE A 74 -6.33 -3.64 -8.23
CA ILE A 74 -7.26 -4.72 -7.87
C ILE A 74 -7.48 -4.74 -6.34
N ALA A 75 -8.50 -5.44 -5.86
CA ALA A 75 -8.76 -5.62 -4.43
C ALA A 75 -8.82 -7.11 -4.05
N PRO A 76 -7.68 -7.82 -4.05
CA PRO A 76 -7.62 -9.24 -3.74
C PRO A 76 -7.38 -9.49 -2.24
N THR A 77 -7.66 -10.72 -1.82
CA THR A 77 -7.05 -11.28 -0.62
C THR A 77 -5.83 -12.09 -1.02
N ALA A 78 -4.67 -11.81 -0.42
CA ALA A 78 -3.41 -12.44 -0.81
C ALA A 78 -2.55 -12.81 0.41
N LEU A 79 -1.62 -13.76 0.24
CA LEU A 79 -0.69 -14.15 1.31
C LEU A 79 0.49 -13.17 1.34
N VAL A 80 0.78 -12.58 2.48
CA VAL A 80 1.91 -11.67 2.65
C VAL A 80 3.20 -12.46 2.83
N LEU A 81 4.16 -12.27 1.93
CA LEU A 81 5.45 -12.95 1.93
C LEU A 81 6.56 -12.10 2.55
N ALA A 82 6.60 -10.81 2.20
CA ALA A 82 7.53 -9.85 2.74
C ALA A 82 6.94 -8.44 2.73
N VAL A 83 7.43 -7.58 3.61
CA VAL A 83 7.04 -6.17 3.69
C VAL A 83 8.29 -5.32 3.71
N THR A 84 8.39 -4.41 2.74
CA THR A 84 9.50 -3.46 2.63
C THR A 84 8.96 -2.04 2.79
N PRO A 85 9.42 -1.25 3.77
CA PRO A 85 9.08 0.17 3.82
C PRO A 85 9.71 0.91 2.64
N ILE A 86 8.92 1.69 1.92
CA ILE A 86 9.38 2.42 0.71
C ILE A 86 9.28 3.93 0.85
N GLY A 87 8.82 4.43 2.01
CA GLY A 87 8.84 5.85 2.36
C GLY A 87 7.46 6.41 2.63
N VAL A 88 7.26 7.67 2.23
CA VAL A 88 6.00 8.39 2.36
C VAL A 88 5.55 8.83 0.98
N MET A 89 4.31 8.56 0.64
CA MET A 89 3.66 9.08 -0.56
C MET A 89 2.76 10.26 -0.18
N THR A 90 2.93 11.40 -0.84
CA THR A 90 2.05 12.56 -0.67
C THR A 90 1.07 12.63 -1.83
N LYS A 91 -0.23 12.69 -1.54
CA LYS A 91 -1.27 12.90 -2.57
C LYS A 91 -2.41 13.73 -2.04
N ASN A 92 -2.83 14.73 -2.82
CA ASN A 92 -3.87 15.70 -2.45
C ASN A 92 -3.61 16.38 -1.09
N GLY A 93 -2.35 16.69 -0.79
CA GLY A 93 -1.94 17.33 0.46
C GLY A 93 -2.02 16.42 1.70
N LYS A 94 -2.13 15.11 1.53
CA LYS A 94 -2.10 14.11 2.61
C LYS A 94 -0.92 13.18 2.44
N ASP A 95 -0.36 12.77 3.57
CA ASP A 95 0.77 11.84 3.63
C ASP A 95 0.32 10.44 4.02
N TYR A 96 0.87 9.47 3.30
CA TYR A 96 0.61 8.06 3.50
C TYR A 96 1.95 7.37 3.69
N ALA A 97 2.10 6.63 4.79
CA ALA A 97 3.21 5.69 4.87
C ALA A 97 3.02 4.61 3.81
N ALA A 98 4.09 4.34 3.08
CA ALA A 98 4.08 3.44 1.94
C ALA A 98 4.98 2.24 2.20
N TRP A 99 4.45 1.06 1.91
CA TRP A 99 5.17 -0.19 1.91
C TRP A 99 4.97 -0.90 0.57
N ALA A 100 6.01 -1.56 0.09
CA ALA A 100 5.89 -2.58 -0.92
C ALA A 100 5.70 -3.92 -0.21
N VAL A 101 4.58 -4.57 -0.49
CA VAL A 101 4.23 -5.87 0.10
C VAL A 101 4.37 -6.93 -0.98
N GLU A 102 5.39 -7.77 -0.85
CA GLU A 102 5.53 -8.96 -1.69
C GLU A 102 4.47 -9.97 -1.26
N THR A 103 3.69 -10.46 -2.22
CA THR A 103 2.52 -11.27 -1.91
C THR A 103 2.23 -12.30 -2.99
N GLU A 104 1.62 -13.41 -2.57
CA GLU A 104 1.21 -14.50 -3.47
C GLU A 104 -0.31 -14.49 -3.69
N ILE A 105 -0.70 -14.47 -4.97
CA ILE A 105 -2.09 -14.59 -5.45
C ILE A 105 -2.14 -15.73 -6.45
N ASP A 106 -2.93 -16.76 -6.16
CA ASP A 106 -3.14 -17.92 -7.04
C ASP A 106 -1.83 -18.55 -7.58
N GLY A 107 -0.79 -18.57 -6.75
CA GLY A 107 0.54 -19.12 -7.09
C GLY A 107 1.48 -18.15 -7.82
N THR A 108 1.07 -16.90 -8.03
CA THR A 108 1.90 -15.84 -8.62
C THR A 108 2.39 -14.88 -7.55
N VAL A 109 3.69 -14.61 -7.53
CA VAL A 109 4.30 -13.60 -6.65
C VAL A 109 4.29 -12.24 -7.34
N ILE A 110 3.78 -11.23 -6.64
CA ILE A 110 3.62 -9.86 -7.13
C ILE A 110 3.81 -8.86 -5.97
N PHE A 111 4.01 -7.57 -6.28
CA PHE A 111 4.21 -6.54 -5.27
C PHE A 111 3.01 -5.60 -5.18
N ALA A 112 2.41 -5.50 -3.98
CA ALA A 112 1.35 -4.55 -3.69
C ALA A 112 1.90 -3.24 -3.11
N LEU A 113 1.36 -2.11 -3.56
CA LEU A 113 1.53 -0.81 -2.90
C LEU A 113 0.56 -0.72 -1.72
N TYR A 114 1.05 -0.93 -0.50
CA TYR A 114 0.25 -0.73 0.70
C TYR A 114 0.44 0.70 1.21
N LEU A 115 -0.68 1.39 1.43
CA LEU A 115 -0.72 2.78 1.86
C LEU A 115 -1.59 2.91 3.09
N GLU A 116 -1.08 3.59 4.10
CA GLU A 116 -1.85 3.91 5.28
C GLU A 116 -1.69 5.38 5.63
N HIS A 117 -2.82 6.05 5.82
CA HIS A 117 -2.84 7.48 6.11
C HIS A 117 -2.18 7.74 7.46
N GLN A 118 -1.19 8.63 7.47
CA GLN A 118 -0.55 9.08 8.70
C GLN A 118 -1.04 10.48 9.06
N PRO A 119 -2.01 10.61 9.98
CA PRO A 119 -2.40 11.93 10.46
C PRO A 119 -1.26 12.53 11.28
N GLY A 120 -0.50 13.46 10.68
CA GLY A 120 0.36 14.39 11.41
C GLY A 120 1.87 14.20 11.32
N ILE A 121 2.45 13.91 10.14
CA ILE A 121 3.87 14.27 9.92
C ILE A 121 3.93 15.79 9.69
N LEU A 122 4.04 16.55 10.77
CA LEU A 122 4.63 17.89 10.69
C LEU A 122 6.14 17.67 10.55
N VAL A 123 6.67 17.87 9.34
CA VAL A 123 8.11 18.06 9.14
C VAL A 123 8.51 19.42 9.72
#